data_AF-C5A571-F1
#
_entry.id   AF-C5A571-F1
#
_cell.length_a   1.000
_cell.length_b   1.000
_cell.length_c   1.000
_cell.angle_alpha   90.00
_cell.angle_beta   90.00
_cell.angle_gamma   90.00
#
_symmetry.space_group_name_H-M   'P 1'
#
loop_
_entity.id
_entity.type
_entity.pdbx_description
1 polymer ?
#
loop_
_entity_poly.entity_id
_entity_poly.type
_entity_poly.pdbx_seq_one_letter_code
_entity_poly.pdbx_strand_id
1 'polypeptide(L)' 'MRELYKIFIILTAIFIFWPVLYGSLEALRRIPGNPTLQAVIGTIVFGLLAYATYEENSEKEDVTAF' A
#
# COMPACT_ATOMS: atom_id res chain seq x y z
N MET A 1 1.24 0.44 16.25
CA MET A 1 1.48 0.35 14.79
C MET A 1 0.36 0.91 13.91
N ARG A 2 -0.83 1.21 14.46
CA ARG A 2 -2.03 1.58 13.68
C ARG A 2 -1.90 2.74 12.68
N GLU A 3 -1.12 3.78 12.99
CA GLU A 3 -0.93 4.90 12.03
C GLU A 3 -0.02 4.50 10.86
N LEU A 4 0.99 3.65 11.07
CA LEU A 4 1.84 3.11 10.00
C LEU A 4 1.04 2.22 9.05
N TYR A 5 0.19 1.35 9.60
CA TYR A 5 -0.74 0.54 8.80
C TYR A 5 -1.60 1.42 7.87
N LYS A 6 -2.23 2.48 8.40
CA LYS A 6 -3.04 3.40 7.58
C LYS A 6 -2.21 4.06 6.49
N ILE A 7 -1.00 4.53 6.81
CA ILE A 7 -0.11 5.16 5.83
C ILE A 7 0.24 4.16 4.71
N PHE A 8 0.62 2.94 5.05
CA PHE A 8 0.96 1.92 4.06
C PHE A 8 -0.24 1.48 3.23
N ILE A 9 -1.44 1.40 3.80
CA ILE A 9 -2.68 1.16 3.05
C ILE A 9 -2.93 2.28 2.03
N ILE A 10 -2.80 3.54 2.45
CA ILE A 10 -3.00 4.70 1.55
C ILE A 10 -1.96 4.68 0.43
N LEU A 11 -0.70 4.41 0.75
CA LEU A 11 0.37 4.30 -0.25
C LEU A 11 0.11 3.15 -1.22
N THR A 12 -0.33 1.99 -0.73
CA THR A 12 -0.72 0.84 -1.56
C THR A 12 -1.83 1.23 -2.53
N ALA A 13 -2.87 1.91 -2.03
CA ALA A 13 -3.99 2.37 -2.86
C ALA A 13 -3.52 3.34 -3.96
N ILE A 14 -2.65 4.31 -3.64
CA ILE A 14 -2.07 5.23 -4.62
C ILE A 14 -1.32 4.47 -5.71
N PHE A 15 -0.55 3.44 -5.33
CA PHE A 15 0.25 2.66 -6.28
C PHE A 15 -0.59 1.79 -7.21
N ILE A 16 -1.75 1.29 -6.77
CA ILE A 16 -2.71 0.60 -7.64
C ILE A 16 -3.18 1.50 -8.78
N PHE A 17 -3.41 2.78 -8.49
CA PHE A 17 -3.84 3.78 -9.48
C PHE A 17 -2.67 4.47 -10.19
N TRP A 18 -1.42 4.10 -9.89
CA TRP A 18 -0.23 4.75 -10.43
C TRP A 18 -0.20 4.82 -11.97
N PRO A 19 -0.58 3.78 -12.75
CA PRO A 19 -0.57 3.86 -14.21
C PRO A 19 -1.54 4.91 -14.75
N VAL A 20 -2.68 5.10 -14.08
CA VAL A 20 -3.69 6.11 -14.42
C VAL A 20 -3.16 7.52 -14.10
N LEU A 21 -2.51 7.68 -12.96
CA LEU A 21 -1.87 8.95 -12.56
C LEU A 21 -0.72 9.32 -13.51
N TYR A 22 0.07 8.34 -13.92
CA TYR A 22 1.17 8.54 -14.86
C TYR A 22 0.69 8.96 -16.25
N GLY A 23 -0.42 8.38 -16.70
CA GLY A 23 -1.04 8.72 -17.99
C GLY A 23 -1.73 10.09 -17.99
N SER A 24 -2.28 10.53 -16.85
CA SER A 24 -3.05 11.76 -16.74
C SER A 24 -2.20 13.01 -16.43
N LEU A 25 -1.08 12.86 -15.74
CA LEU A 25 -0.24 13.98 -15.32
C LEU A 25 0.95 14.18 -16.28
N GLU A 26 0.99 15.34 -16.94
CA GLU A 26 2.09 15.70 -17.86
C GLU A 26 3.48 15.69 -17.18
N ALA A 27 3.54 16.01 -15.89
CA ALA A 27 4.76 15.99 -15.10
C ALA A 27 5.36 14.57 -14.97
N LEU A 28 4.51 13.55 -14.82
CA LEU A 28 4.95 12.16 -14.68
C LEU A 28 5.36 11.53 -16.01
N ARG A 29 4.79 11.96 -17.13
CA ARG A 29 5.19 11.50 -18.47
C ARG A 29 6.66 11.79 -18.80
N ARG A 30 7.30 12.75 -18.13
CA ARG A 30 8.73 13.04 -18.31
C ARG A 30 9.65 12.08 -17.58
N ILE A 31 9.14 11.33 -16.62
CA ILE A 31 9.94 10.38 -15.87
C ILE A 31 10.14 9.13 -16.75
N PRO A 32 11.38 8.69 -17.01
CA PRO A 32 11.61 7.45 -17.72
C PRO A 32 11.28 6.27 -16.81
N GLY A 33 10.47 5.33 -17.29
CA GLY A 33 10.13 4.11 -16.55
C GLY A 33 8.86 3.44 -17.06
N ASN A 34 8.65 2.19 -16.64
CA ASN A 34 7.40 1.47 -16.90
C ASN A 34 6.43 1.73 -15.74
N PRO A 35 5.34 2.50 -15.94
CA PRO A 35 4.43 2.88 -14.87
C PRO A 35 3.67 1.68 -14.28
N THR A 36 3.40 0.65 -15.10
CA THR A 36 2.80 -0.60 -14.64
C THR A 36 3.74 -1.36 -13.72
N LEU A 37 5.04 -1.43 -14.05
CA LEU A 37 6.01 -2.09 -13.20
C LEU A 37 6.19 -1.37 -11.86
N GLN A 38 6.22 -0.03 -11.88
CA GLN A 38 6.26 0.78 -10.66
C GLN A 38 5.02 0.54 -9.79
N ALA A 39 3.83 0.49 -10.40
CA ALA A 39 2.58 0.17 -9.73
C ALA A 39 2.63 -1.19 -9.01
N VAL A 40 3.07 -2.23 -9.72
CA VAL A 40 3.18 -3.59 -9.17
C VAL A 40 4.16 -3.63 -8.00
N ILE A 41 5.37 -3.09 -8.18
CA ILE A 41 6.40 -3.10 -7.13
C ILE A 41 5.92 -2.34 -5.90
N GLY A 42 5.40 -1.13 -6.06
CA GLY A 42 4.95 -0.33 -4.92
C GLY A 42 3.74 -0.95 -4.22
N THR A 43 2.79 -1.52 -4.97
CA THR A 43 1.64 -2.24 -4.39
C THR A 43 2.11 -3.42 -3.53
N ILE A 44 3.08 -4.21 -4.02
CA ILE A 44 3.62 -5.34 -3.26
C ILE A 44 4.37 -4.85 -2.02
N VAL A 45 5.29 -3.89 -2.17
CA VAL A 45 6.11 -3.40 -1.07
C VAL A 45 5.25 -2.77 0.03
N PHE A 46 4.36 -1.83 -0.33
CA PHE A 46 3.52 -1.16 0.65
C PHE A 46 2.42 -2.07 1.20
N GLY A 47 1.90 -3.01 0.40
CA GLY A 47 0.94 -4.01 0.88
C GLY A 47 1.57 -4.93 1.93
N LEU A 48 2.81 -5.38 1.71
CA LEU A 48 3.55 -6.18 2.68
C LEU A 48 3.87 -5.39 3.96
N LEU A 49 4.26 -4.12 3.83
CA LEU A 49 4.50 -3.24 4.99
C LEU A 49 3.21 -2.97 5.77
N ALA A 50 2.08 -2.79 5.08
CA ALA A 50 0.78 -2.69 5.70
C ALA A 50 0.46 -3.96 6.48
N TYR A 51 0.62 -5.13 5.86
CA TYR A 51 0.41 -6.41 6.53
C TYR A 51 1.32 -6.60 7.75
N ALA A 52 2.61 -6.27 7.64
CA ALA A 52 3.55 -6.41 8.76
C ALA A 52 3.27 -5.44 9.92
N THR A 53 2.62 -4.30 9.64
CA THR A 53 2.23 -3.31 10.67
C THR A 53 0.76 -3.41 11.06
N TYR A 54 0.05 -4.39 10.49
CA TYR A 54 -1.32 -4.67 10.85
C TYR A 54 -1.35 -5.32 12.23
N GLU A 55 -1.53 -4.48 13.26
CA GLU A 55 -1.97 -4.90 14.57
C GLU A 55 -3.49 -5.14 14.49
N GLU A 56 -3.87 -6.36 14.15
CA GLU A 56 -5.17 -6.88 14.60
C GLU A 56 -5.10 -7.00 16.12
N ASN A 57 -6.21 -6.75 16.81
CA ASN A 57 -6.27 -6.89 18.27
C ASN A 57 -5.96 -8.35 18.66
N SER A 58 -4.67 -8.70 18.85
CA SER A 58 -4.24 -9.97 19.43
C SER A 58 -4.73 -10.18 20.87
N GLU A 59 -5.52 -9.25 21.41
CA GLU A 59 -6.09 -9.31 22.76
C GLU A 59 -7.56 -9.79 22.79
N LYS A 60 -8.16 -10.17 21.66
CA LYS A 60 -9.56 -10.64 21.62
C LYS A 60 -9.78 -12.09 21.22
N GLU A 61 -8.72 -12.84 20.93
CA GLU A 61 -8.84 -14.28 20.62
C GLU A 61 -8.65 -15.19 21.85
N ASP A 62 -8.12 -14.67 22.97
CA ASP A 62 -7.94 -15.44 24.22
C ASP A 62 -9.16 -15.43 25.16
N VAL A 63 -10.20 -14.63 24.89
CA VAL A 63 -11.34 -14.43 25.83
C VAL A 63 -12.52 -15.39 25.54
N THR A 64 -12.48 -16.16 24.46
CA THR A 64 -13.55 -17.14 24.13
C THR A 64 -13.18 -18.60 24.42
N ALA A 65 -12.04 -18.85 25.08
CA ALA A 65 -11.73 -20.14 25.69
C ALA A 65 -12.03 -20.09 27.20
N PHE A 66 -13.30 -19.90 27.56
CA PHE A 66 -13.82 -20.10 28.92
C PHE A 66 -15.04 -21.01 28.88
#